data_AF-A0A806KKI0-F1
#
_entry.id   AF-A0A806KKI0-F1
#
_cell.length_a   1.000
_cell.length_b   1.000
_cell.length_c   1.000
_cell.angle_alpha   90.00
_cell.angle_beta   90.00
_cell.angle_gamma   90.00
#
_symmetry.space_group_name_H-M   'P 1'
#
loop_
_entity.id
_entity.type
_entity.pdbx_description
1 polymer ?
#
loop_
_entity_poly.entity_id
_entity_poly.type
_entity_poly.pdbx_seq_one_letter_code
_entity_poly.pdbx_strand_id
1 'polypeptide(L)'
;MPQAAQEPFGIYPVGEIVENLCKIDDAAWARYAFLREPLNGKFNDPQRLELTRKALACGSEIAAGCVRQHGTSDPALLAQRLQLMVAYPATPQNLDRVLFAEYREPNLIRVYMDCLNRAEKLFCEPGVAAALGDGGQIKNLLIAHELYHHLEKQLEKEVWTRAYRVTLWKLGPIRNRSTVSALSEIAAMGFSKELTGVPYSPYVLDAFLVYGYSPQIASELYEEMMRFAKEPYES
;
A
#
# COMPACT_ATOMS: atom_id res chain seq x y z
N MET A 1 -18.01 -29.23 -19.83
CA MET A 1 -17.44 -28.16 -20.69
C MET A 1 -16.06 -27.83 -20.13
N PRO A 2 -14.98 -27.87 -20.93
CA PRO A 2 -13.67 -27.49 -20.45
C PRO A 2 -13.66 -25.98 -20.16
N GLN A 3 -13.13 -25.58 -19.00
CA GLN A 3 -12.79 -24.19 -18.71
C GLN A 3 -11.86 -23.67 -19.81
N ALA A 4 -12.20 -22.53 -20.40
CA ALA A 4 -11.27 -21.78 -21.23
C ALA A 4 -10.07 -21.41 -20.36
N ALA A 5 -8.91 -22.01 -20.64
CA ALA A 5 -7.65 -21.49 -20.14
C ALA A 5 -7.50 -20.07 -20.72
N GLN A 6 -7.42 -19.06 -19.85
CA GLN A 6 -6.98 -17.74 -20.27
C GLN A 6 -5.60 -17.89 -20.92
N GLU A 7 -5.44 -17.36 -22.13
CA GLU A 7 -4.11 -17.28 -22.76
C GLU A 7 -3.14 -16.58 -21.80
N PRO A 8 -1.87 -17.01 -21.72
CA PRO A 8 -0.89 -16.34 -20.89
C PRO A 8 -0.80 -14.88 -21.34
N PHE A 9 -1.20 -13.97 -20.46
CA PHE A 9 -1.08 -12.54 -20.69
C PHE A 9 0.38 -12.20 -21.03
N GLY A 10 0.58 -11.31 -22.00
CA GLY A 10 1.91 -10.85 -22.37
C GLY A 10 2.62 -10.18 -21.19
N ILE A 11 3.95 -10.25 -21.16
CA ILE A 11 4.75 -9.50 -20.20
C ILE A 11 4.76 -8.04 -20.65
N TYR A 12 4.23 -7.14 -19.82
CA TYR A 12 4.28 -5.71 -20.10
C TYR A 12 5.66 -5.14 -19.76
N PRO A 13 6.17 -4.14 -20.50
CA PRO A 13 7.34 -3.37 -20.09
C PRO A 13 7.07 -2.67 -18.76
N VAL A 14 8.02 -2.70 -17.82
CA VAL A 14 7.86 -2.08 -16.50
C VAL A 14 7.54 -0.57 -16.58
N GLY A 15 8.13 0.13 -17.57
CA GLY A 15 7.85 1.54 -17.83
C GLY A 15 6.38 1.81 -18.14
N GLU A 16 5.76 0.97 -18.97
CA GLU A 16 4.34 1.05 -19.31
C GLU A 16 3.46 0.80 -18.07
N ILE A 17 3.81 -0.21 -17.28
CA ILE A 17 3.11 -0.53 -16.02
C ILE A 17 3.09 0.70 -15.11
N VAL A 18 4.25 1.25 -14.78
CA VAL A 18 4.32 2.36 -13.81
C VAL A 18 3.72 3.65 -14.38
N GLU A 19 3.88 3.94 -15.66
CA GLU A 19 3.30 5.11 -16.29
C GLU A 19 1.76 5.08 -16.22
N ASN A 20 1.17 3.92 -16.48
CA ASN A 20 -0.28 3.76 -16.45
C ASN A 20 -0.82 3.77 -15.02
N LEU A 21 -0.18 3.06 -14.09
CA LEU A 21 -0.63 3.02 -12.70
C LEU A 21 -0.49 4.38 -11.99
N CYS A 22 0.54 5.17 -12.32
CA CYS A 22 0.70 6.52 -11.75
C CYS A 22 -0.41 7.50 -12.16
N LYS A 23 -1.16 7.21 -13.23
CA LYS A 23 -2.29 8.03 -13.71
C LYS A 23 -3.60 7.68 -13.01
N ILE A 24 -3.64 6.63 -12.18
CA ILE A 24 -4.85 6.22 -11.46
C ILE A 24 -5.06 7.14 -10.25
N ASP A 25 -6.23 7.79 -10.21
CA ASP A 25 -6.66 8.60 -9.06
C ASP A 25 -6.71 7.78 -7.76
N ASP A 26 -6.32 8.39 -6.63
CA ASP A 26 -6.22 7.69 -5.34
C ASP A 26 -7.51 6.94 -4.95
N ALA A 27 -8.68 7.52 -5.24
CA ALA A 27 -9.97 6.93 -4.93
C ALA A 27 -10.34 5.73 -5.83
N ALA A 28 -9.75 5.63 -7.03
CA ALA A 28 -9.97 4.51 -7.96
C ALA A 28 -9.28 3.21 -7.48
N TRP A 29 -8.37 3.30 -6.51
CA TRP A 29 -7.76 2.14 -5.88
C TRP A 29 -8.69 1.38 -4.91
N ALA A 30 -9.89 1.90 -4.62
CA ALA A 30 -10.77 1.32 -3.60
C ALA A 30 -11.09 -0.16 -3.85
N ARG A 31 -11.45 -0.54 -5.08
CA ARG A 31 -11.77 -1.95 -5.39
C ARG A 31 -10.54 -2.86 -5.27
N TYR A 32 -9.39 -2.39 -5.75
CA TYR A 32 -8.12 -3.12 -5.61
C TYR A 32 -7.74 -3.31 -4.14
N ALA A 33 -7.82 -2.25 -3.33
CA ALA A 33 -7.48 -2.28 -1.91
C ALA A 33 -8.38 -3.24 -1.10
N PHE A 34 -9.67 -3.28 -1.43
CA PHE A 34 -10.63 -4.18 -0.78
C PHE A 34 -10.63 -5.60 -1.34
N LEU A 35 -9.93 -5.88 -2.44
CA LEU A 35 -9.96 -7.19 -3.08
C LEU A 35 -9.56 -8.32 -2.12
N ARG A 36 -8.54 -8.07 -1.30
CA ARG A 36 -7.98 -9.04 -0.34
C ARG A 36 -8.62 -8.94 1.05
N GLU A 37 -9.62 -8.07 1.23
CA GLU A 37 -10.35 -7.93 2.49
C GLU A 37 -11.31 -9.12 2.69
N PRO A 38 -11.17 -9.92 3.76
CA PRO A 38 -12.09 -11.04 4.03
C PRO A 38 -13.56 -10.62 4.10
N LEU A 39 -13.83 -9.38 4.50
CA LEU A 39 -15.17 -8.81 4.60
C LEU A 39 -15.62 -8.05 3.35
N ASN A 40 -14.91 -8.14 2.21
CA ASN A 40 -15.19 -7.34 1.02
C ASN A 40 -16.65 -7.47 0.54
N GLY A 41 -17.24 -8.66 0.63
CA GLY A 41 -18.64 -8.92 0.25
C GLY A 41 -19.68 -8.23 1.13
N LYS A 42 -19.28 -7.53 2.21
CA LYS A 42 -20.16 -6.73 3.07
C LYS A 42 -20.31 -5.28 2.62
N PHE A 43 -19.48 -4.82 1.68
CA PHE A 43 -19.50 -3.45 1.20
C PHE A 43 -20.03 -3.41 -0.23
N ASN A 44 -20.83 -2.40 -0.53
CA ASN A 44 -21.07 -2.01 -1.91
C ASN A 44 -20.01 -0.99 -2.37
N ASP A 45 -20.06 -0.65 -3.64
CA ASP A 45 -19.09 0.23 -4.29
C ASP A 45 -19.06 1.66 -3.72
N PRO A 46 -20.21 2.34 -3.53
CA PRO A 46 -20.23 3.62 -2.83
C PRO A 46 -19.59 3.57 -1.44
N GLN A 47 -19.84 2.50 -0.67
CA GLN A 47 -19.23 2.31 0.65
C GLN A 47 -17.72 2.11 0.57
N ARG A 48 -17.22 1.28 -0.35
CA ARG A 48 -15.76 1.11 -0.57
C ARG A 48 -15.11 2.45 -0.87
N LEU A 49 -15.70 3.23 -1.76
CA LEU A 49 -15.18 4.52 -2.18
C LEU A 49 -15.16 5.53 -1.02
N GLU A 50 -16.25 5.63 -0.25
CA GLU A 50 -16.34 6.51 0.92
C GLU A 50 -15.31 6.12 1.99
N LEU A 51 -15.21 4.83 2.31
CA LEU A 51 -14.27 4.32 3.30
C LEU A 51 -12.81 4.52 2.86
N THR A 52 -12.52 4.33 1.57
CA THR A 52 -11.19 4.58 0.99
C THR A 52 -10.80 6.05 1.16
N ARG A 53 -11.68 6.99 0.80
CA ARG A 53 -11.42 8.43 0.98
C ARG A 53 -11.15 8.78 2.45
N LYS A 54 -11.93 8.23 3.37
CA LYS A 54 -11.74 8.44 4.81
C LYS A 54 -10.42 7.88 5.33
N ALA A 55 -10.05 6.67 4.90
CA ALA A 55 -8.79 6.05 5.27
C ALA A 55 -7.58 6.83 4.73
N LEU A 56 -7.62 7.23 3.44
CA LEU A 56 -6.58 8.07 2.83
C LEU A 56 -6.41 9.38 3.60
N ALA A 57 -7.51 10.11 3.85
CA ALA A 57 -7.49 11.35 4.61
C ALA A 57 -6.93 11.17 6.02
N CYS A 58 -7.32 10.09 6.71
CA CYS A 58 -6.79 9.76 8.04
C CYS A 58 -5.27 9.56 8.02
N GLY A 59 -4.74 8.83 7.03
CA GLY A 59 -3.31 8.66 6.84
C GLY A 59 -2.58 9.98 6.59
N SER A 60 -3.10 10.80 5.67
CA SER A 60 -2.55 12.12 5.34
C SER A 60 -2.56 13.07 6.54
N GLU A 61 -3.64 13.12 7.31
CA GLU A 61 -3.75 13.97 8.50
C GLU A 61 -2.71 13.59 9.57
N ILE A 62 -2.48 12.28 9.77
CA ILE A 62 -1.45 11.78 10.69
C ILE A 62 -0.06 12.18 10.18
N ALA A 63 0.23 12.01 8.89
CA ALA A 63 1.51 12.42 8.30
C ALA A 63 1.77 13.91 8.49
N ALA A 64 0.80 14.76 8.14
CA ALA A 64 0.90 16.20 8.33
C ALA A 64 1.06 16.59 9.81
N GLY A 65 0.39 15.87 10.72
CA GLY A 65 0.58 15.99 12.17
C GLY A 65 2.01 15.69 12.60
N CYS A 66 2.58 14.57 12.14
CA CYS A 66 3.96 14.19 12.42
C CYS A 66 4.96 15.22 11.88
N VAL A 67 4.77 15.72 10.66
CA VAL A 67 5.63 16.77 10.09
C VAL A 67 5.58 18.03 10.95
N ARG A 68 4.39 18.47 11.39
CA ARG A 68 4.26 19.64 12.29
C ARG A 68 4.91 19.43 13.64
N GLN A 69 4.72 18.25 14.24
CA GLN A 69 5.21 17.94 15.59
C GLN A 69 6.72 17.73 15.64
N HIS A 70 7.26 17.04 14.64
CA HIS A 70 8.66 16.65 14.63
C HIS A 70 9.51 17.58 13.77
N GLY A 71 8.95 18.29 12.79
CA GLY A 71 9.67 19.21 11.91
C GLY A 71 10.50 18.48 10.85
N THR A 72 10.02 17.36 10.31
CA THR A 72 10.64 16.65 9.18
C THR A 72 9.60 15.84 8.42
N SER A 73 9.77 15.76 7.11
CA SER A 73 9.08 14.82 6.22
C SER A 73 9.96 13.63 5.83
N ASP A 74 11.27 13.65 6.16
CA ASP A 74 12.15 12.50 5.93
C ASP A 74 11.72 11.31 6.82
N PRO A 75 11.31 10.15 6.23
CA PRO A 75 10.78 9.04 7.00
C PRO A 75 11.79 8.38 7.95
N ALA A 76 13.08 8.35 7.59
CA ALA A 76 14.11 7.74 8.43
C ALA A 76 14.43 8.62 9.65
N LEU A 77 14.51 9.94 9.46
CA LEU A 77 14.66 10.90 10.55
C LEU A 77 13.42 10.94 11.44
N LEU A 78 12.22 10.83 10.85
CA LEU A 78 10.98 10.73 11.63
C LEU A 78 10.94 9.46 12.47
N ALA A 79 11.31 8.31 11.88
CA ALA A 79 11.43 7.04 12.60
C ALA A 79 12.42 7.16 13.79
N GLN A 80 13.58 7.80 13.57
CA GLN A 80 14.55 8.06 14.65
C GLN A 80 13.95 8.92 15.77
N ARG A 81 13.23 10.01 15.43
CA ARG A 81 12.58 10.89 16.41
C ARG A 81 11.48 10.19 17.20
N LEU A 82 10.86 9.18 16.61
CA LEU A 82 9.88 8.29 17.24
C LEU A 82 10.52 7.08 17.94
N GLN A 83 11.85 7.06 18.08
CA GLN A 83 12.61 6.00 18.76
C GLN A 83 12.51 4.62 18.09
N LEU A 84 12.25 4.59 16.78
CA LEU A 84 12.37 3.39 15.95
C LEU A 84 13.78 3.21 15.41
N MET A 85 14.18 1.96 15.27
CA MET A 85 15.35 1.55 14.50
C MET A 85 14.92 1.19 13.08
N VAL A 86 15.63 1.69 12.07
CA VAL A 86 15.48 1.26 10.68
C VAL A 86 16.68 0.38 10.32
N ALA A 87 16.43 -0.87 9.93
CA ALA A 87 17.45 -1.84 9.54
C ALA A 87 17.27 -2.29 8.08
N TYR A 88 18.38 -2.72 7.48
CA TYR A 88 18.45 -3.09 6.07
C TYR A 88 18.96 -4.54 5.88
N PRO A 89 18.19 -5.56 6.29
CA PRO A 89 18.58 -6.96 6.07
C PRO A 89 18.64 -7.32 4.58
N ALA A 90 19.44 -8.33 4.23
CA ALA A 90 19.63 -8.75 2.84
C ALA A 90 18.34 -9.34 2.24
N THR A 91 17.74 -10.34 2.90
CA THR A 91 16.55 -11.06 2.44
C THR A 91 15.55 -11.27 3.57
N PRO A 92 14.25 -11.44 3.27
CA PRO A 92 13.27 -11.90 4.24
C PRO A 92 13.58 -13.34 4.70
N GLN A 93 13.28 -13.64 5.97
CA GLN A 93 13.53 -14.97 6.56
C GLN A 93 12.51 -16.04 6.11
N ASN A 94 11.34 -15.63 5.60
CA ASN A 94 10.28 -16.52 5.12
C ASN A 94 10.10 -16.34 3.61
N LEU A 95 10.32 -17.41 2.83
CA LEU A 95 10.32 -17.41 1.36
C LEU A 95 8.92 -17.51 0.71
N ASP A 96 7.86 -17.74 1.50
CA ASP A 96 6.52 -18.02 0.96
C ASP A 96 5.76 -16.77 0.48
N ARG A 97 6.20 -15.57 0.88
CA ARG A 97 5.64 -14.29 0.43
C ARG A 97 6.76 -13.27 0.24
N VAL A 98 6.71 -12.51 -0.85
CA VAL A 98 7.64 -11.40 -1.07
C VAL A 98 7.25 -10.25 -0.13
N LEU A 99 8.08 -10.00 0.88
CA LEU A 99 7.97 -8.83 1.77
C LEU A 99 9.02 -7.80 1.34
N PHE A 100 8.60 -6.54 1.19
CA PHE A 100 9.49 -5.44 0.81
C PHE A 100 10.00 -4.69 2.03
N ALA A 101 9.13 -4.52 3.02
CA ALA A 101 9.45 -4.04 4.34
C ALA A 101 8.57 -4.74 5.39
N GLU A 102 8.93 -4.58 6.66
CA GLU A 102 8.09 -5.00 7.79
C GLU A 102 8.37 -4.12 9.01
N TYR A 103 7.32 -3.77 9.73
CA TYR A 103 7.40 -3.33 11.11
C TYR A 103 7.38 -4.54 12.06
N ARG A 104 8.42 -4.66 12.88
CA ARG A 104 8.52 -5.60 13.98
C ARG A 104 8.47 -4.86 15.31
N GLU A 105 7.60 -5.36 16.16
CA GLU A 105 7.49 -4.86 17.51
C GLU A 105 8.76 -5.11 18.33
N PRO A 106 9.07 -4.20 19.27
CA PRO A 106 8.30 -3.00 19.61
C PRO A 106 8.65 -1.74 18.80
N ASN A 107 9.77 -1.72 18.06
CA ASN A 107 10.31 -0.48 17.50
C ASN A 107 11.28 -0.67 16.32
N LEU A 108 11.12 -1.72 15.50
CA LEU A 108 12.04 -2.05 14.41
C LEU A 108 11.34 -2.03 13.05
N ILE A 109 11.77 -1.15 12.15
CA ILE A 109 11.40 -1.20 10.73
C ILE A 109 12.53 -1.92 9.99
N ARG A 110 12.20 -2.89 9.14
CA ARG A 110 13.14 -3.56 8.24
C ARG A 110 12.76 -3.27 6.81
N VAL A 111 13.71 -2.83 6.00
CA VAL A 111 13.56 -2.70 4.55
C VAL A 111 14.54 -3.65 3.88
N TYR A 112 14.05 -4.55 3.04
CA TYR A 112 14.89 -5.61 2.48
C TYR A 112 15.73 -5.12 1.30
N MET A 113 17.05 -5.26 1.42
CA MET A 113 18.00 -4.80 0.39
C MET A 113 17.81 -5.51 -0.95
N ASP A 114 17.43 -6.79 -0.97
CA ASP A 114 17.14 -7.50 -2.23
C ASP A 114 16.05 -6.80 -3.05
N CYS A 115 14.99 -6.31 -2.40
CA CYS A 115 13.94 -5.54 -3.07
C CYS A 115 14.48 -4.20 -3.60
N LEU A 116 15.22 -3.44 -2.77
CA LEU A 116 15.77 -2.15 -3.17
C LEU A 116 16.77 -2.27 -4.34
N ASN A 117 17.65 -3.28 -4.30
CA ASN A 117 18.64 -3.54 -5.35
C ASN A 117 17.97 -3.94 -6.68
N ARG A 118 16.84 -4.64 -6.62
CA ARG A 118 16.04 -4.98 -7.81
C ARG A 118 15.35 -3.74 -8.36
N ALA A 119 14.70 -2.96 -7.49
CA ALA A 119 14.07 -1.70 -7.85
C ALA A 119 15.07 -0.74 -8.52
N GLU A 120 16.27 -0.59 -7.96
CA GLU A 120 17.34 0.26 -8.52
C GLU A 120 17.70 -0.13 -9.95
N LYS A 121 17.78 -1.43 -10.27
CA LYS A 121 18.01 -1.91 -11.63
C LYS A 121 16.88 -1.53 -12.59
N LEU A 122 15.63 -1.55 -12.11
CA LEU A 122 14.47 -1.18 -12.93
C LEU A 122 14.45 0.32 -13.27
N PHE A 123 15.12 1.19 -12.52
CA PHE A 123 15.24 2.61 -12.88
C PHE A 123 16.05 2.84 -14.17
N CYS A 124 16.83 1.85 -14.62
CA CYS A 124 17.49 1.89 -15.93
C CYS A 124 16.53 1.57 -17.09
N GLU A 125 15.34 1.04 -16.83
CA GLU A 125 14.38 0.70 -17.87
C GLU A 125 13.66 1.95 -18.41
N PRO A 126 13.36 2.00 -19.72
CA PRO A 126 12.68 3.13 -20.33
C PRO A 126 11.36 3.47 -19.63
N GLY A 127 11.13 4.75 -19.35
CA GLY A 127 9.88 5.26 -18.76
C GLY A 127 9.79 5.22 -17.24
N VAL A 128 10.61 4.41 -16.55
CA VAL A 128 10.50 4.23 -15.08
C VAL A 128 10.87 5.49 -14.32
N ALA A 129 12.06 6.06 -14.55
CA ALA A 129 12.49 7.28 -13.88
C ALA A 129 11.60 8.48 -14.21
N ALA A 130 11.01 8.52 -15.41
CA ALA A 130 10.07 9.58 -15.80
C ALA A 130 8.74 9.49 -15.03
N ALA A 131 8.26 8.28 -14.75
CA ALA A 131 7.01 8.05 -14.02
C ALA A 131 7.16 8.16 -12.50
N LEU A 132 8.22 7.54 -11.94
CA LEU A 132 8.42 7.42 -10.49
C LEU A 132 9.35 8.48 -9.89
N GLY A 133 10.09 9.22 -10.72
CA GLY A 133 11.11 10.15 -10.28
C GLY A 133 12.38 9.43 -9.81
N ASP A 134 12.87 9.78 -8.62
CA ASP A 134 14.11 9.25 -8.06
C ASP A 134 13.89 7.90 -7.34
N GLY A 135 14.74 6.91 -7.60
CA GLY A 135 14.73 5.62 -6.93
C GLY A 135 14.93 5.68 -5.42
N GLY A 136 15.52 6.76 -4.90
CA GLY A 136 15.55 7.04 -3.46
C GLY A 136 14.16 7.08 -2.80
N GLN A 137 13.11 7.42 -3.56
CA GLN A 137 11.74 7.50 -3.05
C GLN A 137 11.15 6.14 -2.69
N ILE A 138 11.59 5.06 -3.33
CA ILE A 138 11.08 3.70 -3.04
C ILE A 138 11.37 3.32 -1.59
N LYS A 139 12.60 3.52 -1.14
CA LYS A 139 13.00 3.29 0.25
C LYS A 139 12.18 4.16 1.21
N ASN A 140 11.99 5.44 0.88
CA ASN A 140 11.26 6.37 1.73
C ASN A 140 9.78 5.98 1.86
N LEU A 141 9.15 5.57 0.76
CA LEU A 141 7.77 5.06 0.74
C LEU A 141 7.63 3.80 1.61
N LEU A 142 8.55 2.85 1.49
CA LEU A 142 8.54 1.63 2.31
C LEU A 142 8.69 1.94 3.81
N ILE A 143 9.62 2.85 4.17
CA ILE A 143 9.78 3.27 5.58
C ILE A 143 8.53 3.99 6.08
N ALA A 144 7.98 4.91 5.28
CA ALA A 144 6.78 5.66 5.64
C ALA A 144 5.57 4.74 5.86
N HIS A 145 5.42 3.71 5.03
CA HIS A 145 4.35 2.72 5.15
C HIS A 145 4.44 1.99 6.50
N GLU A 146 5.60 1.44 6.84
CA GLU A 146 5.79 0.75 8.12
C GLU A 146 5.73 1.69 9.33
N LEU A 147 6.12 2.95 9.15
CA LEU A 147 6.00 3.97 10.18
C LEU A 147 4.54 4.25 10.54
N TYR A 148 3.65 4.27 9.54
CA TYR A 148 2.22 4.39 9.79
C TYR A 148 1.72 3.25 10.68
N HIS A 149 2.09 2.00 10.39
CA HIS A 149 1.66 0.85 11.19
C HIS A 149 2.13 0.92 12.65
N HIS A 150 3.32 1.47 12.89
CA HIS A 150 3.75 1.78 14.25
C HIS A 150 2.85 2.84 14.92
N LEU A 151 2.60 3.96 14.23
CA LEU A 151 1.78 5.06 14.76
C LEU A 151 0.32 4.62 15.00
N GLU A 152 -0.26 3.88 14.07
CA GLU A 152 -1.62 3.35 14.19
C GLU A 152 -1.78 2.47 15.43
N LYS A 153 -0.72 1.73 15.77
CA LYS A 153 -0.68 0.91 16.99
C LYS A 153 -0.54 1.76 18.25
N GLN A 154 0.31 2.79 18.26
CA GLN A 154 0.45 3.68 19.43
C GLN A 154 -0.84 4.47 19.71
N LEU A 155 -1.53 4.85 18.63
CA LEU A 155 -2.76 5.62 18.65
C LEU A 155 -4.01 4.72 18.65
N GLU A 156 -3.91 3.44 19.05
CA GLU A 156 -4.97 2.43 18.84
C GLU A 156 -6.37 2.82 19.38
N LYS A 157 -6.43 3.71 20.38
CA LYS A 157 -7.69 4.24 20.93
C LYS A 157 -8.26 5.45 20.19
N GLU A 158 -7.48 6.07 19.31
CA GLU A 158 -7.74 7.38 18.68
C GLU A 158 -7.82 7.28 17.16
N VAL A 159 -7.20 6.28 16.51
CA VAL A 159 -7.25 6.15 15.04
C VAL A 159 -8.58 5.57 14.56
N TRP A 160 -9.19 6.28 13.62
CA TRP A 160 -10.47 5.90 13.01
C TRP A 160 -10.44 4.51 12.34
N THR A 161 -9.33 4.12 11.69
CA THR A 161 -9.18 2.83 10.99
C THR A 161 -9.36 1.62 11.93
N ARG A 162 -8.88 1.72 13.18
CA ARG A 162 -9.05 0.67 14.21
C ARG A 162 -10.38 0.79 14.97
N ALA A 163 -10.92 2.00 15.06
CA ALA A 163 -12.23 2.28 15.65
C ALA A 163 -13.40 1.86 14.73
N TYR A 164 -13.20 1.88 13.41
CA TYR A 164 -14.19 1.43 12.45
C TYR A 164 -14.40 -0.08 12.57
N ARG A 165 -15.63 -0.46 12.91
CA ARG A 165 -16.01 -1.83 13.18
C ARG A 165 -17.27 -2.20 12.42
N VAL A 166 -17.16 -3.21 11.56
CA VAL A 166 -18.30 -3.76 10.83
C VAL A 166 -18.96 -4.82 11.70
N THR A 167 -20.29 -4.77 11.80
CA THR A 167 -21.04 -5.82 12.51
C THR A 167 -21.16 -7.05 11.61
N LEU A 168 -20.56 -8.17 12.02
CA LEU A 168 -20.57 -9.42 11.26
C LEU A 168 -21.91 -10.13 11.34
N TRP A 169 -22.47 -10.21 12.54
CA TRP A 169 -23.79 -10.75 12.82
C TRP A 169 -24.30 -10.22 14.17
N LYS A 170 -25.61 -10.34 14.37
CA LYS A 170 -26.30 -9.98 15.62
C LYS A 170 -27.13 -11.18 16.06
N LEU A 171 -27.00 -11.57 17.33
CA LEU A 171 -27.86 -12.57 17.96
C LEU A 171 -28.40 -11.95 19.26
N GLY A 172 -29.63 -11.43 19.22
CA GLY A 172 -30.20 -10.66 20.33
C GLY A 172 -29.34 -9.43 20.70
N PRO A 173 -28.99 -9.22 21.99
CA PRO A 173 -28.15 -8.09 22.41
C PRO A 173 -26.67 -8.23 22.01
N ILE A 174 -26.25 -9.42 21.56
CA ILE A 174 -24.86 -9.72 21.22
C ILE A 174 -24.59 -9.28 19.78
N ARG A 175 -23.53 -8.49 19.59
CA ARG A 175 -23.05 -8.07 18.27
C ARG A 175 -21.61 -8.52 18.11
N ASN A 176 -21.33 -9.30 17.09
CA ASN A 176 -19.95 -9.60 16.71
C ASN A 176 -19.44 -8.53 15.75
N ARG A 177 -18.25 -7.97 16.01
CA ARG A 177 -17.68 -6.84 15.27
C ARG A 177 -16.23 -7.12 14.88
N SER A 178 -15.85 -6.82 13.64
CA SER A 178 -14.47 -6.94 13.16
C SER A 178 -13.93 -5.60 12.67
N THR A 179 -12.61 -5.40 12.76
CA THR A 179 -11.91 -4.38 11.99
C THR A 179 -11.92 -4.74 10.51
N VAL A 180 -11.59 -3.77 9.66
CA VAL A 180 -11.43 -3.92 8.21
C VAL A 180 -9.95 -3.68 7.92
N SER A 181 -9.21 -4.75 7.63
CA SER A 181 -7.76 -4.69 7.45
C SER A 181 -7.37 -3.77 6.31
N ALA A 182 -8.18 -3.75 5.23
CA ALA A 182 -7.94 -2.87 4.09
C ALA A 182 -7.89 -1.38 4.46
N LEU A 183 -8.60 -0.93 5.50
CA LEU A 183 -8.58 0.49 5.89
C LEU A 183 -7.23 0.90 6.48
N SER A 184 -6.58 -0.01 7.21
CA SER A 184 -5.24 0.22 7.75
C SER A 184 -4.22 0.38 6.62
N GLU A 185 -4.26 -0.53 5.63
CA GLU A 185 -3.40 -0.46 4.44
C GLU A 185 -3.65 0.80 3.61
N ILE A 186 -4.91 1.16 3.35
CA ILE A 186 -5.25 2.37 2.61
C ILE A 186 -4.74 3.62 3.34
N ALA A 187 -4.87 3.67 4.67
CA ALA A 187 -4.35 4.79 5.43
C ALA A 187 -2.82 4.81 5.46
N ALA A 188 -2.14 3.67 5.47
CA ALA A 188 -0.69 3.58 5.28
C ALA A 188 -0.27 4.15 3.91
N MET A 189 -1.05 3.90 2.85
CA MET A 189 -0.81 4.50 1.53
C MET A 189 -0.99 6.02 1.57
N GLY A 190 -2.07 6.53 2.18
CA GLY A 190 -2.31 7.97 2.33
C GLY A 190 -1.21 8.68 3.14
N PHE A 191 -0.79 8.06 4.25
CA PHE A 191 0.31 8.54 5.08
C PHE A 191 1.62 8.59 4.30
N SER A 192 1.96 7.50 3.59
CA SER A 192 3.22 7.40 2.84
C SER A 192 3.29 8.42 1.72
N LYS A 193 2.19 8.60 0.99
CA LYS A 193 2.08 9.61 -0.06
C LYS A 193 2.27 11.02 0.48
N GLU A 194 1.54 11.38 1.54
CA GLU A 194 1.61 12.71 2.16
C GLU A 194 3.00 12.98 2.74
N LEU A 195 3.59 12.02 3.45
CA LEU A 195 4.89 12.19 4.10
C LEU A 195 6.02 12.35 3.08
N THR A 196 6.01 11.56 2.00
CA THR A 196 7.07 11.59 0.98
C THR A 196 6.85 12.64 -0.11
N GLY A 197 5.61 13.11 -0.30
CA GLY A 197 5.25 14.10 -1.30
C GLY A 197 5.22 13.56 -2.73
N VAL A 198 5.15 12.24 -2.93
CA VAL A 198 5.07 11.66 -4.27
C VAL A 198 3.71 11.96 -4.93
N PRO A 199 3.68 12.21 -6.25
CA PRO A 199 2.45 12.59 -6.95
C PRO A 199 1.52 11.41 -7.24
N TYR A 200 1.98 10.18 -7.05
CA TYR A 200 1.26 8.94 -7.37
C TYR A 200 0.84 8.19 -6.09
N SER A 201 -0.10 7.25 -6.24
CA SER A 201 -0.50 6.35 -5.16
C SER A 201 0.59 5.30 -4.88
N PRO A 202 1.00 5.06 -3.61
CA PRO A 202 1.99 4.04 -3.29
C PRO A 202 1.61 2.61 -3.71
N TYR A 203 0.35 2.33 -4.03
CA TYR A 203 -0.07 1.05 -4.63
C TYR A 203 0.67 0.71 -5.94
N VAL A 204 1.22 1.70 -6.64
CA VAL A 204 2.08 1.45 -7.82
C VAL A 204 3.26 0.51 -7.47
N LEU A 205 3.74 0.55 -6.23
CA LEU A 205 4.85 -0.28 -5.77
C LEU A 205 4.51 -1.78 -5.74
N ASP A 206 3.23 -2.14 -5.59
CA ASP A 206 2.81 -3.55 -5.55
C ASP A 206 3.15 -4.28 -6.86
N ALA A 207 2.95 -3.64 -8.02
CA ALA A 207 3.35 -4.21 -9.30
C ALA A 207 4.83 -3.97 -9.60
N PHE A 208 5.34 -2.76 -9.33
CA PHE A 208 6.71 -2.37 -9.64
C PHE A 208 7.75 -3.22 -8.91
N LEU A 209 7.58 -3.42 -7.60
CA LEU A 209 8.53 -4.20 -6.81
C LEU A 209 8.43 -5.69 -7.13
N VAL A 210 7.22 -6.22 -7.38
CA VAL A 210 7.04 -7.60 -7.86
C VAL A 210 7.70 -7.82 -9.21
N TYR A 211 7.76 -6.82 -10.09
CA TYR A 211 8.41 -6.94 -11.40
C TYR A 211 9.88 -7.32 -11.27
N GLY A 212 10.57 -6.80 -10.24
CA GLY A 212 11.95 -7.15 -9.93
C GLY A 212 12.17 -8.62 -9.56
N TYR A 213 11.11 -9.34 -9.19
CA TYR A 213 11.10 -10.76 -8.86
C TYR A 213 10.52 -11.63 -9.98
N SER A 214 9.41 -11.21 -10.56
CA SER A 214 8.70 -11.91 -11.62
C SER A 214 7.91 -10.92 -12.49
N PRO A 215 8.40 -10.60 -13.71
CA PRO A 215 7.69 -9.78 -14.67
C PRO A 215 6.31 -10.33 -15.03
N GLN A 216 6.13 -11.66 -15.00
CA GLN A 216 4.86 -12.32 -15.27
C GLN A 216 3.84 -11.99 -14.18
N ILE A 217 4.17 -12.23 -12.90
CA ILE A 217 3.26 -11.94 -11.79
C ILE A 217 2.95 -10.44 -11.71
N ALA A 218 3.95 -9.59 -11.98
CA ALA A 218 3.74 -8.15 -12.02
C ALA A 218 2.79 -7.72 -13.14
N SER A 219 2.86 -8.37 -14.31
CA SER A 219 1.96 -8.12 -15.44
C SER A 219 0.53 -8.56 -15.11
N GLU A 220 0.36 -9.69 -14.43
CA GLU A 220 -0.94 -10.16 -13.93
C GLU A 220 -1.54 -9.18 -12.89
N LEU A 221 -0.72 -8.71 -11.94
CA LEU A 221 -1.12 -7.69 -10.96
C LEU A 221 -1.51 -6.38 -11.64
N TYR A 222 -0.72 -5.94 -12.62
CA TYR A 222 -0.99 -4.72 -13.39
C TYR A 222 -2.36 -4.79 -14.09
N GLU A 223 -2.67 -5.91 -14.76
CA GLU A 223 -3.98 -6.10 -15.39
C GLU A 223 -5.12 -6.08 -14.38
N GLU A 224 -4.94 -6.74 -13.24
CA GLU A 224 -5.92 -6.73 -12.16
C GLU A 224 -6.19 -5.31 -11.65
N MET A 225 -5.14 -4.53 -11.41
CA MET A 225 -5.23 -3.13 -10.99
C MET A 225 -5.93 -2.27 -12.04
N MET A 226 -5.53 -2.38 -13.31
CA MET A 226 -6.10 -1.59 -14.41
C MET A 226 -7.57 -1.92 -14.67
N ARG A 227 -7.96 -3.20 -14.52
CA ARG A 227 -9.37 -3.61 -14.60
C ARG A 227 -10.19 -2.90 -13.53
N PHE A 228 -9.77 -2.97 -12.27
CA PHE A 228 -10.50 -2.34 -11.16
C PHE A 228 -10.54 -0.82 -11.23
N ALA A 229 -9.50 -0.18 -11.77
CA ALA A 229 -9.46 1.26 -11.95
C ALA A 229 -10.38 1.77 -13.07
N LYS A 230 -10.65 0.95 -14.09
CA LYS A 230 -11.46 1.32 -15.27
C LYS A 230 -12.94 1.00 -15.12
N GLU A 231 -13.30 0.05 -14.28
CA GLU A 231 -14.69 -0.33 -14.11
C GLU A 231 -15.49 0.78 -13.40
N PRO A 232 -16.64 1.22 -13.94
CA PRO A 232 -17.47 2.21 -13.28
C PRO A 232 -18.02 1.65 -11.96
N TYR A 233 -18.08 2.51 -10.92
CA TYR A 233 -18.75 2.19 -9.67
C TYR A 233 -20.26 2.02 -9.91
N GLU A 234 -20.81 0.85 -9.60
CA GLU A 234 -22.26 0.62 -9.71
C GLU A 234 -22.98 1.31 -8.54
N SER A 235 -24.09 1.98 -8.84
CA SER A 235 -24.91 2.74 -7.89
C SER A 235 -25.84 1.87 -7.07
#